data_AF-A0A7G6WXU0-F1
#
_entry.id   AF-A0A7G6WXU0-F1
#
_cell.length_a   1.000
_cell.length_b   1.000
_cell.length_c   1.000
_cell.angle_alpha   90.00
_cell.angle_beta   90.00
_cell.angle_gamma   90.00
#
_symmetry.space_group_name_H-M   'P 1'
#
loop_
_entity.id
_entity.type
_entity.pdbx_description
1 polymer ?
#
loop_
_entity_poly.entity_id
_entity_poly.type
_entity_poly.pdbx_seq_one_letter_code
_entity_poly.pdbx_strand_id
1 'polypeptide(L)'
;MDGRTELRLQLTPQELAGIAALTAGVSGVNESEVSPEDAVVAAIEFALTRLIDDYEVPDASARDQVRIARDQLRAGWVRGNASL
;
A
#
# COMPACT_ATOMS: atom_id res chain seq x y z
N MET A 1 18.53 10.46 -8.52
CA MET A 1 18.65 10.38 -7.05
C MET A 1 17.49 9.51 -6.59
N ASP A 2 17.78 8.34 -6.04
CA ASP A 2 16.74 7.44 -5.55
C ASP A 2 16.20 8.06 -4.25
N GLY A 3 15.06 8.75 -4.33
CA GLY A 3 14.48 9.57 -3.25
C GLY A 3 13.76 8.75 -2.18
N ARG A 4 14.14 7.48 -2.00
CA ARG A 4 13.47 6.56 -1.08
C ARG A 4 13.91 6.81 0.36
N THR A 5 12.95 6.69 1.28
CA THR A 5 13.21 6.73 2.73
C THR A 5 13.18 5.31 3.27
N GLU A 6 14.22 4.91 4.01
CA GLU A 6 14.26 3.59 4.68
C GLU A 6 13.39 3.62 5.94
N LEU A 7 12.50 2.62 6.08
CA LEU A 7 11.75 2.35 7.30
C LEU A 7 12.13 0.97 7.83
N ARG A 8 12.52 0.89 9.11
CA ARG A 8 12.82 -0.39 9.79
C ARG A 8 11.68 -0.77 10.72
N LEU A 9 11.15 -1.97 10.53
CA LEU A 9 10.05 -2.52 11.33
C LEU A 9 10.54 -3.72 12.13
N GLN A 10 10.04 -3.86 13.36
CA GLN A 10 10.13 -5.12 14.11
C GLN A 10 8.81 -5.85 13.93
N LEU A 11 8.88 -7.04 13.35
CA LEU A 11 7.71 -7.85 13.03
C LEU A 11 7.79 -9.18 13.78
N THR A 12 6.64 -9.64 14.23
CA THR A 12 6.44 -11.01 14.67
C THR A 12 6.53 -11.97 13.47
N PRO A 13 6.79 -13.27 13.71
CA PRO A 13 6.76 -14.27 12.64
C PRO A 13 5.44 -14.32 11.87
N GLN A 14 4.32 -14.06 12.55
CA GLN A 14 2.98 -14.03 11.95
C GLN A 14 2.80 -12.85 11.00
N GLU A 15 3.25 -11.66 11.39
CA GLU A 15 3.20 -10.46 10.54
C GLU A 15 4.09 -10.62 9.31
N LEU A 16 5.27 -11.22 9.46
CA LEU A 16 6.15 -11.53 8.33
C LEU A 16 5.50 -12.52 7.35
N ALA A 17 4.83 -13.57 7.88
CA ALA A 17 4.06 -14.49 7.05
C ALA A 17 2.90 -13.79 6.32
N GLY A 18 2.28 -12.79 6.95
CA GLY A 18 1.26 -11.94 6.34
C GLY A 18 1.80 -11.17 5.13
N ILE A 19 3.00 -10.58 5.24
CA ILE A 19 3.66 -9.89 4.11
C ILE A 19 3.96 -10.87 2.97
N ALA A 20 4.42 -12.08 3.28
CA ALA A 20 4.67 -13.09 2.26
C ALA A 20 3.38 -13.51 1.52
N ALA A 21 2.28 -13.71 2.25
CA ALA A 21 0.98 -14.03 1.66
C ALA A 21 0.43 -12.88 0.81
N LEU A 22 0.57 -11.64 1.28
CA LEU A 22 0.21 -10.44 0.53
C LEU A 22 1.00 -10.35 -0.78
N THR A 23 2.31 -10.55 -0.72
CA THR A 23 3.18 -10.52 -1.90
C THR A 23 2.72 -11.55 -2.94
N ALA A 24 2.47 -12.79 -2.52
CA ALA A 24 1.98 -13.85 -3.41
C ALA A 24 0.62 -13.50 -4.03
N GLY A 25 -0.30 -12.92 -3.24
CA GLY A 25 -1.61 -12.49 -3.72
C GLY A 25 -1.51 -11.37 -4.77
N VAL A 26 -0.75 -10.33 -4.48
CA VAL A 26 -0.54 -9.19 -5.40
C VAL A 26 0.16 -9.66 -6.68
N SER A 27 1.18 -10.52 -6.56
CA SER A 27 1.82 -11.13 -7.73
C SER A 27 0.85 -11.94 -8.58
N GLY A 28 -0.05 -12.70 -7.95
CA GLY A 28 -1.09 -13.45 -8.66
C GLY A 28 -2.06 -12.53 -9.44
N VAL A 29 -2.45 -11.40 -8.85
CA VAL A 29 -3.34 -10.41 -9.50
C VAL A 29 -2.62 -9.69 -10.65
N ASN A 30 -1.35 -9.34 -10.47
CA ASN A 30 -0.57 -8.62 -11.48
C ASN A 30 0.04 -9.52 -12.55
N GLU A 31 -0.20 -10.83 -12.47
CA GLU A 31 0.40 -11.84 -13.36
C GLU A 31 1.93 -11.69 -13.49
N SER A 32 2.58 -11.17 -12.45
CA SER A 32 4.01 -10.83 -12.43
C SER A 32 4.57 -10.89 -11.02
N GLU A 33 5.87 -11.15 -10.91
CA GLU A 33 6.54 -11.16 -9.61
C GLU A 33 6.61 -9.73 -9.05
N VAL A 34 6.23 -9.60 -7.78
CA VAL A 34 6.15 -8.32 -7.05
C VAL A 34 7.05 -8.43 -5.83
N SER A 35 7.81 -7.38 -5.53
CA SER A 35 8.66 -7.38 -4.36
C SER A 35 7.83 -7.23 -3.07
N PRO A 36 8.34 -7.69 -1.91
CA PRO A 36 7.67 -7.43 -0.63
C PRO A 36 7.47 -5.93 -0.33
N GLU A 37 8.41 -5.08 -0.78
CA GLU A 37 8.29 -3.62 -0.63
C GLU A 37 7.08 -3.10 -1.43
N ASP A 38 6.97 -3.48 -2.71
CA ASP A 38 5.87 -3.06 -3.57
C ASP A 38 4.51 -3.61 -3.09
N ALA A 39 4.49 -4.84 -2.57
CA ALA A 39 3.31 -5.44 -1.97
C ALA A 39 2.84 -4.65 -0.74
N VAL A 40 3.76 -4.20 0.12
CA VAL A 40 3.44 -3.34 1.27
C VAL A 40 2.92 -1.97 0.80
N VAL A 41 3.52 -1.38 -0.24
CA VAL A 41 3.02 -0.12 -0.83
C VAL A 41 1.60 -0.29 -1.36
N ALA A 42 1.30 -1.41 -2.02
CA ALA A 42 -0.05 -1.74 -2.47
C ALA A 42 -1.04 -1.88 -1.30
N ALA A 43 -0.64 -2.55 -0.21
CA ALA A 43 -1.50 -2.64 0.98
C ALA A 43 -1.74 -1.29 1.66
N ILE A 44 -0.77 -0.37 1.64
CA ILE A 44 -0.96 0.99 2.15
C ILE A 44 -2.00 1.73 1.29
N GLU A 45 -1.89 1.66 -0.04
CA GLU A 45 -2.87 2.28 -0.93
C GLU A 45 -4.28 1.71 -0.71
N PHE A 46 -4.40 0.39 -0.60
CA PHE A 46 -5.67 -0.27 -0.31
C PHE A 46 -6.25 0.17 1.04
N ALA A 47 -5.43 0.26 2.09
CA ALA A 47 -5.87 0.71 3.41
C ALA A 47 -6.39 2.16 3.37
N LEU A 48 -5.69 3.05 2.65
CA LEU A 48 -6.12 4.44 2.48
C LEU A 48 -7.43 4.54 1.68
N THR A 49 -7.59 3.71 0.65
CA THR A 49 -8.83 3.61 -0.12
C THR A 49 -10.00 3.17 0.76
N ARG A 50 -9.82 2.11 1.57
CA ARG A 50 -10.86 1.66 2.51
C ARG A 50 -11.21 2.73 3.54
N LEU A 51 -10.23 3.50 4.02
CA LEU A 51 -10.47 4.62 4.94
C LEU A 51 -11.32 5.74 4.31
N ILE A 52 -11.40 5.85 2.98
CA ILE A 52 -12.23 6.85 2.30
C ILE A 52 -13.59 6.27 1.91
N ASP A 53 -13.58 5.05 1.38
CA ASP A 53 -14.73 4.47 0.70
C ASP A 53 -15.63 3.68 1.66
N ASP A 54 -15.03 3.01 2.66
CA ASP A 54 -15.74 2.13 3.58
C ASP A 54 -15.85 2.66 5.00
N TYR A 55 -14.92 3.54 5.40
CA TYR A 55 -14.90 4.12 6.73
C TYR A 55 -15.10 5.64 6.67
N GLU A 56 -15.84 6.19 7.62
CA GLU A 56 -15.97 7.63 7.74
C GLU A 56 -14.90 8.16 8.70
N VAL A 57 -13.80 8.70 8.17
CA VAL A 57 -12.78 9.41 8.97
C VAL A 57 -13.42 10.67 9.57
N PRO A 58 -13.66 10.74 10.90
CA PRO A 58 -14.51 11.80 11.46
C PRO A 58 -13.87 13.19 11.36
N ASP A 59 -12.56 13.27 11.53
CA ASP A 59 -11.79 14.50 11.40
C ASP A 59 -11.61 14.87 9.92
N ALA A 60 -12.07 16.06 9.54
CA ALA A 60 -12.02 16.51 8.15
C ALA A 60 -10.57 16.70 7.65
N SER A 61 -9.66 17.17 8.50
CA SER A 61 -8.26 17.36 8.12
C SER A 61 -7.55 16.03 7.89
N ALA A 62 -7.77 15.05 8.77
CA ALA A 62 -7.26 13.69 8.59
C ALA A 62 -7.84 13.03 7.33
N ARG A 63 -9.13 13.23 7.05
CA ARG A 63 -9.77 12.72 5.83
C ARG A 63 -9.12 13.29 4.57
N ASP A 64 -8.83 14.59 4.56
CA ASP A 64 -8.15 15.24 3.44
C ASP A 64 -6.70 14.76 3.30
N GLN A 65 -5.98 14.54 4.41
CA GLN A 65 -4.64 13.94 4.39
C GLN A 65 -4.64 12.54 3.78
N VAL A 66 -5.60 11.68 4.17
CA VAL A 66 -5.75 10.33 3.61
C VAL A 66 -6.02 10.37 2.11
N ARG A 67 -6.90 11.27 1.65
CA ARG A 67 -7.18 11.47 0.22
C ARG A 67 -5.94 11.87 -0.57
N ILE A 68 -5.23 12.89 -0.09
CA ILE A 68 -3.99 13.36 -0.73
C ILE A 68 -2.94 12.25 -0.80
N ALA A 69 -2.75 11.51 0.29
CA ALA A 69 -1.77 10.42 0.35
C ALA A 69 -2.10 9.29 -0.64
N ARG A 70 -3.37 8.86 -0.71
CA ARG A 70 -3.82 7.85 -1.70
C ARG A 70 -3.57 8.33 -3.12
N ASP A 71 -3.94 9.57 -3.43
CA ASP A 71 -3.83 10.12 -4.78
C ASP A 71 -2.35 10.25 -5.21
N GLN A 72 -1.47 10.64 -4.29
CA GLN A 72 -0.02 10.69 -4.52
C GLN A 72 0.57 9.29 -4.75
N LEU A 73 0.15 8.28 -3.98
CA LEU A 73 0.61 6.90 -4.19
C LEU A 73 0.20 6.38 -5.56
N ARG A 74 -1.06 6.56 -5.96
CA ARG A 74 -1.56 6.19 -7.29
C ARG A 74 -0.84 6.91 -8.43
N ALA A 75 -0.49 8.19 -8.24
CA ALA A 75 0.25 8.95 -9.24
C ALA A 75 1.70 8.46 -9.42
N GLY A 76 2.32 7.94 -8.37
CA GLY A 76 3.66 7.35 -8.41
C GLY A 76 3.72 6.01 -9.13
N TRP A 77 2.58 5.35 -9.30
CA TRP A 77 2.47 4.08 -9.99
C TRP A 77 2.34 4.32 -11.49
N VAL A 78 3.49 4.40 -12.15
CA VAL A 78 3.56 4.55 -13.60
C VAL A 78 2.91 3.33 -14.27
N ARG A 79 1.65 3.49 -14.69
CA ARG A 79 0.93 2.65 -15.66
C ARG A 79 1.04 1.13 -15.42
N GLY A 80 0.18 0.60 -14.55
CA GLY A 80 -0.45 -0.70 -14.80
C GLY A 80 0.00 -1.90 -13.98
N ASN A 81 0.85 -1.76 -12.95
CA ASN A 81 1.49 -2.94 -12.36
C ASN A 81 1.05 -3.39 -10.96
N ALA A 82 0.15 -2.73 -10.21
CA ALA A 82 -0.27 -3.30 -8.90
C ALA A 82 -1.50 -2.78 -8.14
N SER A 83 -2.56 -2.20 -8.74
CA SER A 83 -3.67 -1.67 -7.89
C SER A 83 -4.56 -2.78 -7.36
N LEU A 84 -4.62 -2.89 -6.04
CA LEU A 84 -5.56 -3.70 -5.30
C LEU A 84 -6.95 -3.05 -5.28
#